data_AF-A0A1D7YQQ1-F1
#
_entry.id   AF-A0A1D7YQQ1-F1
#
_cell.length_a   1.000
_cell.length_b   1.000
_cell.length_c   1.000
_cell.angle_alpha   90.00
_cell.angle_beta   90.00
_cell.angle_gamma   90.00
#
_symmetry.space_group_name_H-M   'P 1'
#
loop_
_entity.id
_entity.type
_entity.pdbx_description
1 polymer ?
#
loop_
_entity_poly.entity_id
_entity_poly.type
_entity_poly.pdbx_seq_one_letter_code
_entity_poly.pdbx_strand_id
1 'polypeptide(L)'
;MSFTGRRKYPKDIPPRKLEFTEAEAEFMPVWQKHNITEANLKTQKSNLRDYYLSSDKADYKELRKENTKLKNKMHYIAKKYDIDELILAGEVRTKNIYNWYAPKIYRAKKKVELLELKKYLSNAIIETKAKDMLLKLIGIIETFLKK
;
A
#
# COMPACT_ATOMS: atom_id res chain seq x y z
N MET A 1 -4.31 36.45 -8.28
CA MET A 1 -4.61 35.97 -6.92
C MET A 1 -4.59 34.44 -6.91
N SER A 2 -3.60 33.81 -6.28
CA SER A 2 -3.51 32.34 -6.22
C SER A 2 -4.51 31.79 -5.20
N PHE A 3 -5.59 31.17 -5.67
CA PHE A 3 -6.54 30.40 -4.85
C PHE A 3 -5.88 29.10 -4.38
N THR A 4 -5.02 29.17 -3.37
CA THR A 4 -4.62 27.99 -2.58
C THR A 4 -5.20 28.12 -1.17
N GLY A 5 -6.52 28.32 -1.11
CA GLY A 5 -7.29 28.17 0.12
C GLY A 5 -7.25 26.72 0.60
N ARG A 6 -6.15 26.30 1.23
CA ARG A 6 -6.11 25.04 1.97
C ARG A 6 -7.16 25.15 3.06
N ARG A 7 -8.23 24.34 2.99
CA ARG A 7 -9.14 24.17 4.14
C ARG A 7 -8.28 23.88 5.37
N LYS A 8 -8.39 24.75 6.37
CA LYS A 8 -7.79 24.54 7.69
C LYS A 8 -8.71 23.55 8.41
N TYR A 9 -8.22 22.34 8.53
CA TYR A 9 -8.82 21.28 9.32
C TYR A 9 -8.31 21.42 10.76
N PRO A 10 -9.15 21.23 11.81
CA PRO A 10 -8.68 21.17 13.19
C PRO A 10 -7.53 20.17 13.37
N LYS A 11 -6.66 20.42 14.37
CA LYS A 11 -5.44 19.63 14.61
C LYS A 11 -5.72 18.15 14.90
N ASP A 12 -6.93 17.83 15.37
CA ASP A 12 -7.31 16.49 15.81
C ASP A 12 -7.80 15.58 14.66
N ILE A 13 -7.75 16.06 13.42
CA ILE A 13 -8.14 15.26 12.25
C ILE A 13 -6.98 14.31 11.87
N PRO A 14 -7.26 13.02 11.57
CA PRO A 14 -6.24 12.07 11.16
C PRO A 14 -5.34 12.62 10.05
N PRO A 15 -4.01 12.40 10.10
CA PRO A 15 -3.06 13.13 9.27
C PRO A 15 -3.28 12.88 7.77
N ARG A 16 -2.87 13.83 6.92
CA ARG A 16 -2.95 13.67 5.45
C ARG A 16 -2.07 12.57 4.90
N LYS A 17 -1.03 12.21 5.65
CA LYS A 17 -0.03 11.21 5.32
C LYS A 17 0.46 10.58 6.63
N LEU A 18 0.57 9.27 6.64
CA LEU A 18 1.26 8.51 7.67
C LEU A 18 2.72 8.40 7.27
N GLU A 19 3.61 8.78 8.18
CA GLU A 19 5.04 8.64 7.97
C GLU A 19 5.49 7.20 8.25
N PHE A 20 6.47 6.77 7.48
CA PHE A 20 7.10 5.48 7.67
C PHE A 20 8.15 5.58 8.78
N THR A 21 8.23 4.55 9.61
CA THR A 21 9.38 4.38 10.51
C THR A 21 10.62 4.02 9.69
N GLU A 22 11.80 4.10 10.29
CA GLU A 22 13.05 3.70 9.63
C GLU A 22 12.99 2.23 9.17
N ALA A 23 12.46 1.34 10.01
CA ALA A 23 12.27 -0.07 9.70
C ALA A 23 11.36 -0.27 8.47
N GLU A 24 10.21 0.40 8.45
CA GLU A 24 9.26 0.30 7.34
C GLU A 24 9.83 0.91 6.04
N ALA A 25 10.56 2.02 6.13
CA ALA A 25 11.18 2.68 5.00
C ALA A 25 12.29 1.82 4.36
N GLU A 26 13.07 1.11 5.18
CA GLU A 26 14.09 0.16 4.70
C GLU A 26 13.45 -1.11 4.11
N PHE A 27 12.35 -1.58 4.72
CA PHE A 27 11.64 -2.79 4.32
C PHE A 27 10.82 -2.62 3.02
N MET A 28 10.07 -1.53 2.90
CA MET A 28 9.12 -1.27 1.82
C MET A 28 9.67 -1.54 0.41
N PRO A 29 10.83 -0.98 -0.02
CA PRO A 29 11.31 -1.19 -1.38
C PRO A 29 11.68 -2.65 -1.65
N VAL A 30 12.20 -3.36 -0.64
CA VAL A 30 12.54 -4.80 -0.75
C VAL A 30 11.27 -5.62 -0.90
N TRP A 31 10.26 -5.34 -0.07
CA TRP A 31 8.96 -6.01 -0.08
C TRP A 31 8.18 -5.78 -1.38
N GLN A 32 8.18 -4.55 -1.90
CA GLN A 32 7.57 -4.24 -3.20
C GLN A 32 8.23 -5.03 -4.32
N LYS A 33 9.58 -5.05 -4.35
CA LYS A 33 10.33 -5.80 -5.35
C LYS A 33 10.05 -7.30 -5.24
N HIS A 34 10.03 -7.86 -4.03
CA HIS A 34 9.68 -9.27 -3.79
C HIS A 34 8.30 -9.62 -4.37
N ASN A 35 7.28 -8.80 -4.12
CA ASN A 35 5.92 -9.06 -4.62
C ASN A 35 5.83 -9.01 -6.15
N ILE A 36 6.57 -8.09 -6.79
CA ILE A 36 6.66 -8.02 -8.25
C ILE A 36 7.36 -9.27 -8.79
N THR A 37 8.48 -9.68 -8.19
CA THR A 37 9.21 -10.89 -8.58
C THR A 37 8.36 -12.16 -8.40
N GLU A 38 7.57 -12.27 -7.33
CA GLU A 38 6.60 -13.35 -7.13
C GLU A 38 5.52 -13.37 -8.22
N ALA A 39 4.98 -12.22 -8.62
CA ALA A 39 4.01 -12.14 -9.71
C ALA A 39 4.65 -12.59 -11.04
N ASN A 40 5.87 -12.14 -11.33
CA ASN A 40 6.62 -12.54 -12.53
C ASN A 40 6.93 -14.04 -12.54
N LEU A 41 7.27 -14.63 -11.38
CA LEU A 41 7.48 -16.07 -11.25
C LEU A 41 6.22 -16.87 -11.57
N LYS A 42 5.04 -16.41 -11.14
CA LYS A 42 3.77 -17.06 -11.48
C LYS A 42 3.49 -17.02 -12.97
N THR A 43 3.70 -15.86 -13.62
CA THR A 43 3.56 -15.72 -15.07
C THR A 43 4.53 -16.63 -15.81
N GLN A 44 5.82 -16.61 -15.45
CA GLN A 44 6.83 -17.44 -16.12
C GLN A 44 6.60 -18.94 -15.91
N LYS A 45 6.08 -19.35 -14.76
CA LYS A 45 5.67 -20.73 -14.54
C LYS A 45 4.52 -21.16 -15.46
N SER A 46 3.58 -20.25 -15.76
CA SER A 46 2.53 -20.52 -16.75
C SER A 46 3.11 -20.63 -18.15
N ASN A 47 3.99 -19.69 -18.53
CA ASN A 47 4.64 -19.72 -19.85
C ASN A 47 5.41 -21.02 -20.07
N LEU A 48 6.19 -21.48 -19.09
CA LEU A 48 6.91 -22.76 -19.16
C LEU A 48 6.01 -23.99 -19.30
N ARG A 49 4.75 -23.89 -18.82
CA ARG A 49 3.75 -24.95 -18.99
C ARG A 49 3.19 -24.96 -20.40
N ASP A 50 2.97 -23.80 -20.99
CA ASP A 50 2.27 -23.63 -22.26
C ASP A 50 3.24 -23.64 -23.46
N TYR A 51 4.46 -23.15 -23.27
CA TYR A 51 5.52 -23.01 -24.27
C TYR A 51 6.85 -23.41 -23.64
N TYR A 52 7.36 -24.61 -23.96
CA TYR A 52 8.62 -25.09 -23.39
C TYR A 52 9.82 -24.54 -24.17
N LEU A 53 10.31 -23.36 -23.79
CA LEU A 53 11.54 -22.76 -24.31
C LEU A 53 12.68 -22.83 -23.28
N SER A 54 13.90 -23.09 -23.74
CA SER A 54 15.09 -23.17 -22.88
C SER A 54 15.46 -21.83 -22.24
N SER A 55 15.18 -20.71 -22.92
CA SER A 55 15.32 -19.34 -22.40
C SER A 55 14.44 -19.12 -21.18
N ASP A 56 13.17 -19.52 -21.24
CA ASP A 56 12.19 -19.28 -20.19
C ASP A 56 12.56 -20.03 -18.90
N LYS A 57 13.24 -21.18 -19.05
CA LYS A 57 13.75 -21.98 -17.93
C LYS A 57 14.92 -21.30 -17.22
N ALA A 58 15.80 -20.62 -17.98
CA ALA A 58 16.89 -19.85 -17.42
C ALA A 58 16.36 -18.64 -16.65
N ASP A 59 15.46 -17.86 -17.26
CA ASP A 59 14.85 -16.67 -16.67
C ASP A 59 14.08 -17.01 -15.38
N TYR A 60 13.30 -18.09 -15.39
CA TYR A 60 12.61 -18.57 -14.20
C TYR A 60 13.56 -18.92 -13.04
N LYS A 61 14.72 -19.53 -13.36
CA LYS A 61 15.74 -19.87 -12.35
C LYS A 61 16.39 -18.62 -11.75
N GLU A 62 16.65 -17.59 -12.56
CA GLU A 62 17.20 -16.32 -12.09
C GLU A 62 16.22 -15.56 -11.22
N LEU A 63 14.96 -15.43 -11.65
CA LEU A 63 13.89 -14.83 -10.85
C LEU A 63 13.72 -15.54 -9.51
N ARG A 64 13.83 -16.87 -9.46
CA ARG A 64 13.74 -17.63 -8.21
C ARG A 64 14.91 -17.33 -7.27
N LYS A 65 16.13 -17.20 -7.80
CA LYS A 65 17.30 -16.81 -7.00
C LYS A 65 17.14 -15.40 -6.44
N GLU A 66 16.70 -14.46 -7.26
CA GLU A 66 16.44 -13.09 -6.83
C GLU A 66 15.37 -13.03 -5.75
N ASN A 67 14.25 -13.74 -5.93
CA ASN A 67 13.17 -13.77 -4.97
C ASN A 67 13.60 -14.30 -3.60
N THR A 68 14.41 -15.37 -3.57
CA THR A 68 15.00 -15.89 -2.32
C THR A 68 15.92 -14.86 -1.65
N LYS A 69 16.74 -14.12 -2.42
CA LYS A 69 17.58 -13.06 -1.87
C LYS A 69 16.74 -11.93 -1.27
N LEU A 70 15.65 -11.53 -1.94
CA LEU A 70 14.74 -10.51 -1.44
C LEU A 70 14.05 -10.96 -0.14
N LYS A 71 13.58 -12.21 -0.09
CA LYS A 71 13.00 -12.80 1.13
C LYS A 71 13.98 -12.81 2.30
N ASN A 72 15.22 -13.24 2.07
CA ASN A 72 16.24 -13.22 3.13
C ASN A 72 16.55 -11.79 3.60
N LYS A 73 16.53 -10.80 2.68
CA LYS A 73 16.73 -9.40 3.03
C LYS A 73 15.57 -8.84 3.84
N MET A 74 14.31 -9.18 3.51
CA MET A 74 13.14 -8.84 4.32
C MET A 74 13.27 -9.38 5.74
N HIS A 75 13.63 -10.67 5.86
CA HIS A 75 13.82 -11.32 7.16
C HIS A 75 14.95 -10.67 7.98
N TYR A 76 16.06 -10.33 7.32
CA TYR A 76 17.17 -9.63 7.97
C TYR A 76 16.75 -8.25 8.50
N ILE A 77 16.00 -7.47 7.72
CA ILE A 77 15.50 -6.16 8.15
C ILE A 77 14.56 -6.32 9.35
N ALA A 78 13.60 -7.24 9.28
CA ALA A 78 12.68 -7.53 10.38
C ALA A 78 13.44 -7.87 11.67
N LYS A 79 14.44 -8.75 11.59
CA LYS A 79 15.31 -9.12 12.71
C LYS A 79 16.17 -7.96 13.24
N LYS A 80 16.72 -7.11 12.35
CA LYS A 80 17.54 -5.95 12.72
C LYS A 80 16.79 -4.99 13.64
N TYR A 81 15.48 -4.83 13.44
CA TYR A 81 14.64 -3.94 14.22
C TYR A 81 13.83 -4.64 15.32
N ASP A 82 14.02 -5.96 15.50
CA ASP A 82 13.25 -6.79 16.44
C ASP A 82 11.72 -6.69 16.23
N ILE A 83 11.29 -6.77 14.97
CA ILE A 83 9.88 -6.69 14.57
C ILE A 83 9.54 -7.95 13.77
N ASP A 84 8.34 -8.50 13.96
CA ASP A 84 7.82 -9.58 13.13
C ASP A 84 7.64 -9.12 11.66
N GLU A 85 8.11 -9.93 10.72
CA GLU A 85 8.10 -9.61 9.28
C GLU A 85 6.67 -9.40 8.74
N LEU A 86 5.69 -10.18 9.21
CA LEU A 86 4.30 -10.06 8.79
C LEU A 86 3.65 -8.80 9.35
N ILE A 87 3.97 -8.45 10.59
CA ILE A 87 3.53 -7.18 11.20
C ILE A 87 4.10 -6.01 10.38
N LEU A 88 5.40 -6.03 10.09
CA LEU A 88 6.07 -4.97 9.32
C LEU A 88 5.47 -4.83 7.91
N ALA A 89 5.20 -5.94 7.23
CA ALA A 89 4.51 -5.94 5.94
C ALA A 89 3.08 -5.39 6.04
N GLY A 90 2.34 -5.73 7.10
CA GLY A 90 0.99 -5.22 7.37
C GLY A 90 0.96 -3.72 7.60
N GLU A 91 1.91 -3.17 8.38
CA GLU A 91 2.03 -1.72 8.61
C GLU A 91 2.40 -0.97 7.33
N VAL A 92 3.37 -1.48 6.57
CA VAL A 92 3.77 -0.90 5.28
C VAL A 92 2.59 -0.87 4.31
N ARG A 93 1.84 -1.97 4.18
CA ARG A 93 0.66 -2.03 3.31
C ARG A 93 -0.43 -1.07 3.79
N THR A 94 -0.68 -1.03 5.11
CA THR A 94 -1.66 -0.12 5.71
C THR A 94 -1.35 1.34 5.39
N LYS A 95 -0.10 1.77 5.62
CA LYS A 95 0.32 3.15 5.35
C LYS A 95 0.28 3.49 3.87
N ASN A 96 0.69 2.57 2.99
CA ASN A 96 0.60 2.78 1.54
C ASN A 96 -0.85 2.99 1.07
N ILE A 97 -1.78 2.14 1.51
CA ILE A 97 -3.21 2.27 1.18
C ILE A 97 -3.75 3.60 1.73
N TYR A 98 -3.49 3.90 3.00
CA TYR A 98 -3.94 5.14 3.60
C TYR A 98 -3.41 6.36 2.84
N ASN A 99 -2.10 6.41 2.58
CA ASN A 99 -1.44 7.53 1.89
C ASN A 99 -1.91 7.70 0.45
N TRP A 100 -2.42 6.65 -0.19
CA TRP A 100 -3.03 6.72 -1.53
C TRP A 100 -4.41 7.40 -1.52
N TYR A 101 -5.24 7.10 -0.52
CA TYR A 101 -6.63 7.56 -0.46
C TYR A 101 -6.83 8.83 0.36
N ALA A 102 -6.09 9.03 1.45
CA ALA A 102 -6.24 10.18 2.34
C ALA A 102 -6.17 11.51 1.58
N PRO A 103 -5.22 11.77 0.65
CA PRO A 103 -5.20 13.00 -0.12
C PRO A 103 -6.47 13.22 -0.96
N LYS A 104 -7.10 12.16 -1.46
CA LYS A 104 -8.34 12.23 -2.26
C LYS A 104 -9.51 12.62 -1.36
N ILE A 105 -9.61 12.02 -0.17
CA ILE A 105 -10.63 12.35 0.84
C ILE A 105 -10.50 13.82 1.24
N TYR A 106 -9.28 14.28 1.53
CA TYR A 106 -9.01 15.67 1.90
C TYR A 106 -9.29 16.70 0.79
N ARG A 107 -9.21 16.30 -0.47
CA ARG A 107 -9.49 17.16 -1.63
C ARG A 107 -10.97 17.18 -2.02
N ALA A 108 -11.78 16.30 -1.45
CA ALA A 108 -13.20 16.19 -1.78
C ALA A 108 -13.92 17.53 -1.56
N LYS A 109 -14.69 17.94 -2.56
CA LYS A 109 -15.45 19.20 -2.56
C LYS A 109 -16.90 18.99 -2.18
N LYS A 110 -17.46 17.82 -2.50
CA LYS A 110 -18.88 17.47 -2.34
C LYS A 110 -19.06 16.19 -1.53
N LYS A 111 -20.18 16.06 -0.80
CA LYS A 111 -20.50 14.85 -0.04
C LYS A 111 -20.65 13.61 -0.92
N VAL A 112 -21.19 13.78 -2.13
CA VAL A 112 -21.36 12.69 -3.10
C VAL A 112 -20.03 12.01 -3.44
N GLU A 113 -18.96 12.78 -3.64
CA GLU A 113 -17.61 12.24 -3.91
C GLU A 113 -17.11 11.35 -2.76
N LEU A 114 -17.39 11.75 -1.51
CA LEU A 114 -17.06 10.96 -0.33
C LEU A 114 -17.93 9.71 -0.19
N LEU A 115 -19.22 9.78 -0.55
CA LEU A 115 -20.13 8.65 -0.49
C LEU A 115 -19.75 7.56 -1.51
N GLU A 116 -19.37 7.94 -2.72
CA GLU A 116 -18.86 7.02 -3.74
C GLU A 116 -17.58 6.34 -3.26
N LEU A 117 -16.63 7.12 -2.73
CA LEU A 117 -15.40 6.58 -2.19
C LEU A 117 -15.64 5.66 -0.99
N LYS A 118 -16.59 6.00 -0.10
CA LYS A 118 -17.00 5.16 1.03
C LYS A 118 -17.55 3.82 0.54
N LYS A 119 -18.45 3.82 -0.45
CA LYS A 119 -18.99 2.59 -1.05
C LYS A 119 -17.88 1.72 -1.65
N TYR A 120 -16.97 2.34 -2.40
CA TYR A 120 -15.83 1.65 -2.97
C TYR A 120 -14.94 1.00 -1.89
N LEU A 121 -14.54 1.77 -0.87
CA LEU A 121 -13.69 1.26 0.21
C LEU A 121 -14.38 0.19 1.06
N SER A 122 -15.70 0.30 1.26
CA SER A 122 -16.49 -0.72 1.95
C SER A 122 -16.47 -2.08 1.23
N ASN A 123 -16.40 -2.08 -0.09
CA ASN A 123 -16.40 -3.30 -0.90
C ASN A 123 -14.99 -3.77 -1.30
N ALA A 124 -13.97 -2.92 -1.15
CA ALA A 124 -12.61 -3.25 -1.50
C ALA A 124 -12.00 -4.29 -0.54
N ILE A 125 -11.29 -5.27 -1.11
CA ILE A 125 -10.47 -6.24 -0.37
C ILE A 125 -9.10 -5.60 -0.11
N ILE A 126 -9.01 -4.85 0.99
CA ILE A 126 -7.81 -4.13 1.44
C ILE A 126 -7.58 -4.37 2.94
N GLU A 127 -6.42 -3.96 3.47
CA GLU A 127 -6.11 -4.09 4.90
C GLU A 127 -7.18 -3.44 5.77
N THR A 128 -7.72 -4.21 6.72
CA THR A 128 -8.81 -3.77 7.61
C THR A 128 -8.42 -2.52 8.38
N LYS A 129 -7.19 -2.46 8.89
CA LYS A 129 -6.65 -1.30 9.61
C LYS A 129 -6.68 -0.03 8.74
N ALA A 130 -6.25 -0.13 7.48
CA ALA A 130 -6.29 1.00 6.55
C ALA A 130 -7.71 1.42 6.22
N LYS A 131 -8.60 0.45 5.99
CA LYS A 131 -10.02 0.68 5.70
C LYS A 131 -10.69 1.44 6.85
N ASP A 132 -10.50 1.00 8.08
CA ASP A 132 -11.09 1.64 9.25
C ASP A 132 -10.59 3.08 9.42
N MET A 133 -9.29 3.31 9.23
CA MET A 133 -8.72 4.66 9.27
C MET A 133 -9.31 5.57 8.19
N LEU A 134 -9.47 5.06 6.96
CA LEU A 134 -10.03 5.82 5.84
C LEU A 134 -11.53 6.10 6.01
N LEU A 135 -12.31 5.13 6.49
CA LEU A 135 -13.75 5.31 6.76
C LEU A 135 -13.99 6.33 7.88
N LYS A 136 -13.17 6.29 8.95
CA LYS A 136 -13.18 7.32 10.01
C LYS A 136 -12.84 8.70 9.43
N LEU A 137 -11.79 8.79 8.62
CA LEU A 137 -11.41 10.04 7.97
C LEU A 137 -12.53 10.59 7.06
N ILE A 138 -13.18 9.74 6.28
CA ILE A 138 -14.33 10.13 5.45
C ILE A 138 -15.44 10.71 6.32
N GLY A 139 -15.84 10.01 7.39
CA GLY A 139 -16.89 10.47 8.29
C GLY A 139 -16.59 11.85 8.87
N ILE A 140 -15.35 12.08 9.29
CA ILE A 140 -14.91 13.39 9.79
C ILE A 140 -14.99 14.45 8.69
N ILE A 141 -14.40 14.22 7.51
CA ILE A 141 -14.36 15.22 6.43
C ILE A 141 -15.75 15.55 5.91
N GLU A 142 -16.67 14.58 5.87
CA GLU A 142 -18.06 14.77 5.46
C GLU A 142 -18.80 15.81 6.31
N THR A 143 -18.49 15.92 7.62
CA THR A 143 -19.09 16.92 8.51
C THR A 143 -18.72 18.36 8.13
N PHE A 144 -17.58 18.57 7.46
CA PHE A 144 -17.10 19.90 7.04
C PHE A 144 -17.57 20.30 5.64
N LEU A 145 -18.22 19.39 4.92
CA LEU A 145 -18.77 19.67 3.60
C LEU A 145 -20.19 20.23 3.76
N LYS A 146 -20.46 21.35 3.08
CA LYS A 146 -21.84 21.81 2.87
C LYS A 146 -22.59 20.75 2.04
N LYS A 147 -23.90 20.63 2.27
CA LYS A 147 -24.79 19.67 1.59
C LYS A 147 -24.59 19.72 0.08
#